data_AF-A0A078KRH2-F1
#
_entry.id   AF-A0A078KRH2-F1
#
_cell.length_a   1.000
_cell.length_b   1.000
_cell.length_c   1.000
_cell.angle_alpha   90.00
_cell.angle_beta   90.00
_cell.angle_gamma   90.00
#
_symmetry.space_group_name_H-M   'P 1'
#
loop_
_entity.id
_entity.type
_entity.pdbx_description
1 polymer ?
#
loop_
_entity_poly.entity_id
_entity_poly.type
_entity_poly.pdbx_seq_one_letter_code
_entity_poly.pdbx_strand_id
1 'polypeptide(L)'
;MKHLVRYLRSGRRIKQSDIFSLDDTIEFLFNSYHGYPNNDEKQRQFMIDKYKNELAVIYRYNIRRIRRTLRKSDEYYEKYFETGIGNDYYNLIWSVRKLKSIISASNIKPIKMETDKLINLVNLSGITKNGLRRAKHNKRPIIVAEFPYLNQRYLVVDGNHRLYYRAKRGDRLIDCYLLSPQQHKKAMVNDLFRYIFDLNAELGNVLHRKIL
;
A
#
# COMPACT_ATOMS: atom_id res chain seq x y z
N MET A 1 15.62 -3.07 -8.33
CA MET A 1 14.47 -2.15 -8.22
C MET A 1 14.76 -1.09 -7.14
N LYS A 2 14.79 0.21 -7.45
CA LYS A 2 15.19 1.28 -6.50
C LYS A 2 13.95 1.95 -5.91
N HIS A 3 13.77 1.85 -4.58
CA HIS A 3 12.63 2.45 -3.86
C HIS A 3 12.40 3.93 -4.21
N LEU A 4 11.15 4.35 -4.44
CA LEU A 4 10.83 5.75 -4.80
C LEU A 4 11.30 6.71 -3.71
N VAL A 5 11.17 6.29 -2.44
CA VAL A 5 11.69 7.02 -1.27
C VAL A 5 13.22 7.17 -1.32
N ARG A 6 13.95 6.17 -1.82
CA ARG A 6 15.41 6.27 -2.02
C ARG A 6 15.75 7.16 -3.21
N TYR A 7 14.96 7.11 -4.28
CA TYR A 7 15.15 7.94 -5.47
C TYR A 7 14.97 9.43 -5.17
N LEU A 8 13.98 9.77 -4.34
CA LEU A 8 13.73 11.13 -3.85
C LEU A 8 14.87 11.69 -3.00
N ARG A 9 15.48 10.85 -2.15
CA ARG A 9 16.64 11.23 -1.34
C ARG A 9 17.87 11.58 -2.19
N SER A 10 17.96 11.02 -3.40
CA SER A 10 19.07 11.26 -4.34
C SER A 10 18.96 12.56 -5.16
N GLY A 11 17.87 13.34 -5.03
CA GLY A 11 17.68 14.60 -5.76
C GLY A 11 17.30 14.46 -7.24
N ARG A 12 17.34 13.25 -7.83
CA ARG A 12 16.99 12.99 -9.23
C ARG A 12 15.53 13.27 -9.55
N ARG A 13 15.26 13.83 -10.75
CA ARG A 13 13.93 14.14 -11.28
C ARG A 13 13.13 12.83 -11.40
N ILE A 14 11.99 12.75 -10.71
CA ILE A 14 11.05 11.63 -10.85
C ILE A 14 10.33 11.76 -12.18
N LYS A 15 10.32 10.69 -12.97
CA LYS A 15 9.48 10.50 -14.15
C LYS A 15 8.24 9.68 -13.78
N GLN A 16 7.21 9.75 -14.61
CA GLN A 16 5.97 8.98 -14.44
C GLN A 16 6.23 7.48 -14.29
N SER A 17 7.05 6.96 -15.19
CA SER A 17 7.54 5.58 -15.21
C SER A 17 8.26 5.15 -13.93
N ASP A 18 8.69 6.08 -13.07
CA ASP A 18 9.32 5.72 -11.79
C ASP A 18 8.27 5.38 -10.71
N ILE A 19 7.01 5.79 -10.91
CA ILE A 19 5.89 5.59 -9.98
C ILE A 19 4.94 4.50 -10.51
N PHE A 20 4.46 4.62 -11.76
CA PHE A 20 3.63 3.62 -12.45
C PHE A 20 3.46 3.92 -13.95
N SER A 21 3.11 2.92 -14.77
CA SER A 21 2.53 3.11 -16.11
C SER A 21 1.01 3.25 -16.00
N LEU A 22 0.47 4.33 -16.56
CA LEU A 22 -0.95 4.66 -16.44
C LEU A 22 -1.84 3.69 -17.22
N ASP A 23 -1.37 3.24 -18.37
CA ASP A 23 -2.09 2.29 -19.22
C ASP A 23 -2.12 0.89 -18.58
N ASP A 24 -0.96 0.39 -18.17
CA ASP A 24 -0.82 -0.97 -17.62
C ASP A 24 -1.44 -1.07 -16.21
N THR A 25 -1.40 -0.01 -15.40
CA THR A 25 -2.05 0.00 -14.07
C THR A 25 -3.58 -0.09 -14.20
N ILE A 26 -4.21 0.67 -15.10
CA ILE A 26 -5.65 0.57 -15.31
C ILE A 26 -6.01 -0.80 -15.86
N GLU A 27 -5.29 -1.25 -16.89
CA GLU A 27 -5.58 -2.52 -17.53
C GLU A 27 -5.42 -3.70 -16.56
N PHE A 28 -4.38 -3.69 -15.72
CA PHE A 28 -4.22 -4.69 -14.67
C PHE A 28 -5.31 -4.64 -13.62
N LEU A 29 -5.71 -3.44 -13.16
CA LEU A 29 -6.79 -3.35 -12.19
C LEU A 29 -8.07 -3.95 -12.80
N PHE A 30 -8.41 -3.66 -14.05
CA PHE A 30 -9.55 -4.29 -14.71
C PHE A 30 -9.41 -5.80 -14.90
N ASN A 31 -8.22 -6.28 -15.27
CA ASN A 31 -7.97 -7.70 -15.54
C ASN A 31 -7.87 -8.54 -14.24
N SER A 32 -7.38 -7.95 -13.15
CA SER A 32 -7.31 -8.59 -11.82
C SER A 32 -8.69 -8.89 -11.24
N TYR A 33 -9.73 -8.25 -11.78
CA TYR A 33 -11.09 -8.38 -11.30
C TYR A 33 -11.98 -9.03 -12.38
N HIS A 34 -11.81 -10.35 -12.58
CA HIS A 34 -12.48 -11.23 -13.57
C HIS A 34 -14.02 -11.36 -13.50
N GLY A 35 -14.74 -10.48 -12.79
CA GLY A 35 -16.20 -10.55 -12.59
C GLY A 35 -17.01 -9.39 -13.16
N TYR A 36 -16.37 -8.45 -13.88
CA TYR A 36 -17.13 -7.54 -14.73
C TYR A 36 -17.86 -8.38 -15.79
N PRO A 37 -19.18 -8.23 -15.97
CA PRO A 37 -19.91 -9.08 -16.90
C PRO A 37 -19.36 -8.83 -18.31
N ASN A 38 -18.92 -9.90 -18.97
CA ASN A 38 -18.40 -9.95 -20.34
C ASN A 38 -19.41 -9.51 -21.42
N ASN A 39 -20.46 -8.77 -21.08
CA ASN A 39 -21.62 -8.65 -21.96
C ASN A 39 -21.66 -7.34 -22.75
N ASP A 40 -20.75 -6.38 -22.48
CA ASP A 40 -20.55 -5.24 -23.37
C ASP A 40 -19.09 -4.75 -23.33
N GLU A 41 -18.32 -5.18 -24.33
CA GLU A 41 -16.94 -4.73 -24.56
C GLU A 41 -16.84 -3.19 -24.66
N LYS A 42 -17.89 -2.51 -25.16
CA LYS A 42 -17.93 -1.05 -25.22
C LYS A 42 -18.05 -0.43 -23.84
N GLN A 43 -18.84 -1.02 -22.95
CA GLN A 43 -18.95 -0.55 -21.57
C GLN A 43 -17.63 -0.74 -20.81
N ARG A 44 -16.96 -1.89 -21.01
CA ARG A 44 -15.62 -2.13 -20.44
C ARG A 44 -14.62 -1.09 -20.96
N GLN A 45 -14.57 -0.87 -22.27
CA GLN A 45 -13.65 0.09 -22.88
C GLN A 45 -13.94 1.53 -22.42
N PHE A 46 -15.21 1.93 -22.34
CA PHE A 46 -15.62 3.23 -21.81
C PHE A 46 -15.13 3.46 -20.38
N MET A 47 -15.26 2.46 -19.51
CA MET A 47 -14.79 2.56 -18.12
C MET A 47 -13.26 2.64 -18.04
N ILE A 48 -12.56 1.83 -18.85
CA ILE A 48 -11.09 1.92 -18.97
C ILE A 48 -10.67 3.33 -19.38
N ASP A 49 -11.26 3.88 -20.45
CA ASP A 49 -10.93 5.21 -20.96
C ASP A 49 -11.27 6.31 -19.94
N LYS A 50 -12.42 6.19 -19.25
CA LYS A 50 -12.80 7.09 -18.16
C LYS A 50 -11.74 7.13 -17.06
N TYR A 51 -11.35 5.98 -16.50
CA TYR A 51 -10.39 5.95 -15.39
C TYR A 51 -8.96 6.29 -15.84
N LYS A 52 -8.56 5.95 -17.07
CA LYS A 52 -7.31 6.43 -17.66
C LYS A 52 -7.27 7.96 -17.67
N ASN A 53 -8.34 8.59 -18.16
CA ASN A 53 -8.43 10.05 -18.19
C ASN A 53 -8.40 10.67 -16.79
N GLU A 54 -9.18 10.15 -15.84
CA GLU A 54 -9.19 10.64 -14.46
C GLU A 54 -7.82 10.49 -13.78
N LEU A 55 -7.17 9.32 -13.89
CA LEU A 55 -5.81 9.12 -13.38
C LEU A 55 -4.82 10.09 -14.03
N ALA A 56 -4.93 10.33 -15.34
CA ALA A 56 -4.00 11.21 -16.04
C ALA A 56 -4.12 12.67 -15.58
N VAL A 57 -5.33 13.11 -15.25
CA VAL A 57 -5.59 14.44 -14.66
C VAL A 57 -5.01 14.52 -13.25
N ILE A 58 -5.34 13.56 -12.39
CA ILE A 58 -4.88 13.51 -10.98
C ILE A 58 -3.36 13.43 -10.94
N TYR A 59 -2.75 12.61 -11.81
CA TYR A 59 -1.32 12.47 -11.94
C TYR A 59 -0.63 13.79 -12.31
N ARG A 60 -1.10 14.46 -13.36
CA ARG A 60 -0.56 15.76 -13.82
C ARG A 60 -0.56 16.79 -12.69
N TYR A 61 -1.61 16.79 -11.88
CA TYR A 61 -1.74 17.70 -10.74
C TYR A 61 -0.84 17.30 -9.55
N ASN A 62 -0.67 16.00 -9.29
CA ASN A 62 -0.01 15.51 -8.08
C ASN A 62 1.49 15.25 -8.22
N ILE A 63 2.03 14.99 -9.42
CA ILE A 63 3.45 14.63 -9.60
C ILE A 63 4.41 15.69 -9.07
N ARG A 64 4.08 16.98 -9.29
CA ARG A 64 4.85 18.12 -8.78
C ARG A 64 4.75 18.24 -7.25
N ARG A 65 3.67 17.74 -6.65
CA ARG A 65 3.41 17.79 -5.20
C ARG A 65 4.03 16.60 -4.47
N ILE A 66 4.17 15.43 -5.08
CA ILE A 66 4.80 14.23 -4.48
C ILE A 66 6.15 14.56 -3.84
N ARG A 67 7.00 15.30 -4.58
CA ARG A 67 8.32 15.72 -4.08
C ARG A 67 8.25 16.66 -2.88
N ARG A 68 7.23 17.53 -2.83
CA ARG A 68 7.03 18.48 -1.71
C ARG A 68 6.45 17.79 -0.48
N THR A 69 5.65 16.73 -0.68
CA THR A 69 4.98 16.04 0.43
C THR A 69 5.89 15.04 1.14
N LEU A 70 6.93 14.55 0.45
CA LEU A 70 7.89 13.60 0.99
C LEU A 70 9.04 14.34 1.68
N ARG A 71 8.91 14.53 2.99
CA ARG A 71 9.94 15.16 3.83
C ARG A 71 11.09 14.18 4.05
N LYS A 72 12.35 14.62 3.89
CA LYS A 72 13.54 13.76 4.01
C LYS A 72 13.61 13.00 5.34
N SER A 73 13.14 13.61 6.43
CA SER A 73 13.17 13.06 7.79
C SER A 73 12.03 12.10 8.13
N ASP A 74 10.97 12.05 7.32
CA ASP A 74 9.79 11.25 7.64
C ASP A 74 9.99 9.77 7.23
N GLU A 75 9.40 8.87 8.01
CA GLU A 75 9.31 7.45 7.71
C GLU A 75 8.09 7.17 6.82
N TYR A 76 8.32 6.38 5.77
CA TYR A 76 7.30 6.00 4.80
C TYR A 76 7.29 4.49 4.59
N TYR A 77 6.10 3.93 4.43
CA TYR A 77 5.91 2.57 3.94
C TYR A 77 5.49 2.65 2.48
N GLU A 78 6.12 1.82 1.65
CA GLU A 78 5.86 1.74 0.21
C GLU A 78 5.56 0.27 -0.13
N LYS A 79 4.42 0.04 -0.78
CA LYS A 79 4.01 -1.28 -1.29
C LYS A 79 3.89 -1.19 -2.81
N TYR A 80 4.57 -2.11 -3.48
CA TYR A 80 4.47 -2.33 -4.91
C TYR A 80 3.42 -3.39 -5.21
N PHE A 81 2.70 -3.17 -6.28
CA PHE A 81 1.76 -4.11 -6.88
C PHE A 81 2.20 -4.28 -8.33
N GLU A 82 2.74 -5.46 -8.63
CA GLU A 82 3.10 -5.83 -10.01
C GLU A 82 1.82 -6.05 -10.79
N THR A 83 1.79 -5.50 -12.01
CA THR A 83 0.63 -5.58 -12.89
C THR A 83 0.63 -6.83 -13.77
N GLY A 84 1.79 -7.48 -13.93
CA GLY A 84 1.96 -8.57 -14.89
C GLY A 84 1.87 -8.15 -16.37
N ILE A 85 1.67 -6.86 -16.67
CA ILE A 85 1.62 -6.30 -18.02
C ILE A 85 2.91 -5.51 -18.25
N GLY A 86 3.69 -5.89 -19.27
CA GLY A 86 4.87 -5.10 -19.67
C GLY A 86 5.96 -4.88 -18.61
N ASN A 87 6.04 -5.71 -17.57
CA ASN A 87 6.84 -5.49 -16.35
C ASN A 87 6.45 -4.21 -15.56
N ASP A 88 5.22 -3.73 -15.70
CA ASP A 88 4.75 -2.55 -15.00
C ASP A 88 4.32 -2.83 -13.55
N TYR A 89 4.31 -1.79 -12.74
CA TYR A 89 3.87 -1.81 -11.36
C TYR A 89 3.22 -0.48 -11.01
N TYR A 90 2.38 -0.49 -9.98
CA TYR A 90 2.08 0.74 -9.25
C TYR A 90 2.46 0.62 -7.79
N ASN A 91 2.64 1.76 -7.14
CA ASN A 91 2.98 1.84 -5.74
C ASN A 91 1.99 2.67 -4.95
N LEU A 92 1.76 2.25 -3.72
CA LEU A 92 1.05 3.00 -2.70
C LEU A 92 2.01 3.37 -1.58
N ILE A 93 1.94 4.62 -1.13
CA ILE A 93 2.85 5.16 -0.11
C ILE A 93 2.07 5.74 1.06
N TRP A 94 2.39 5.25 2.25
CA TRP A 94 1.86 5.70 3.53
C TRP A 94 2.91 6.47 4.34
N SER A 95 2.49 7.54 5.00
CA SER A 95 3.29 8.20 6.03
C SER A 95 3.10 7.49 7.36
N VAL A 96 4.18 6.90 7.89
CA VAL A 96 4.16 6.22 9.20
C VAL A 96 3.85 7.21 10.32
N ARG A 97 4.31 8.47 10.19
CA ARG A 97 3.98 9.56 11.12
C ARG A 97 2.48 9.84 11.16
N LYS A 98 1.82 9.94 10.00
CA LYS A 98 0.37 10.13 9.94
C LYS A 98 -0.40 8.94 10.52
N LEU A 99 0.04 7.70 10.26
CA LEU A 99 -0.58 6.51 10.86
C LEU A 99 -0.53 6.57 12.40
N LYS A 100 0.64 6.88 12.97
CA LYS A 100 0.82 7.06 14.42
C LYS A 100 -0.11 8.15 14.97
N SER A 101 -0.26 9.27 14.24
CA SER A 101 -1.20 10.34 14.62
C SER A 101 -2.66 9.88 14.62
N ILE A 102 -3.07 9.06 13.65
CA ILE A 102 -4.44 8.52 13.58
C ILE A 102 -4.69 7.54 14.73
N ILE A 103 -3.74 6.64 15.02
CA ILE A 103 -3.82 5.71 16.16
C ILE A 103 -4.03 6.48 17.46
N SER A 104 -3.26 7.56 17.67
CA SER A 104 -3.38 8.38 18.86
C SER A 104 -4.71 9.15 18.91
N ALA A 105 -5.08 9.84 17.84
CA ALA A 105 -6.27 10.68 17.79
C ALA A 105 -7.57 9.87 17.90
N SER A 106 -7.58 8.65 17.37
CA SER A 106 -8.72 7.74 17.45
C SER A 106 -8.65 6.78 18.65
N ASN A 107 -7.68 6.93 19.55
CA ASN A 107 -7.46 6.09 20.73
C ASN A 107 -7.51 4.57 20.42
N ILE A 108 -6.93 4.17 19.30
CA ILE A 108 -6.97 2.78 18.84
C ILE A 108 -6.18 1.92 19.83
N LYS A 109 -6.83 0.88 20.35
CA LYS A 109 -6.18 -0.05 21.30
C LYS A 109 -5.40 -1.13 20.55
N PRO A 110 -4.24 -1.57 21.08
CA PRO A 110 -3.55 -2.72 20.53
C PRO A 110 -4.41 -3.98 20.66
N ILE A 111 -4.37 -4.82 19.65
CA ILE A 111 -4.94 -6.18 19.65
C ILE A 111 -3.82 -7.19 19.43
N LYS A 112 -4.08 -8.46 19.73
CA LYS A 112 -3.15 -9.55 19.40
C LYS A 112 -3.54 -10.17 18.06
N MET A 113 -2.57 -10.35 17.18
CA MET A 113 -2.72 -11.10 15.94
C MET A 113 -1.72 -12.25 15.90
N GLU A 114 -2.07 -13.32 15.19
CA GLU A 114 -1.18 -14.45 14.94
C GLU A 114 0.03 -14.01 14.13
N THR A 115 1.21 -14.33 14.65
CA THR A 115 2.48 -13.99 14.01
C THR A 115 2.62 -14.64 12.64
N ASP A 116 2.17 -15.89 12.49
CA ASP A 116 2.29 -16.67 11.24
C ASP A 116 1.42 -16.09 10.11
N LYS A 117 0.27 -15.49 10.44
CA LYS A 117 -0.58 -14.79 9.47
C LYS A 117 0.08 -13.53 8.92
N LEU A 118 1.00 -12.92 9.67
CA LEU A 118 1.61 -11.64 9.31
C LEU A 118 3.03 -11.78 8.75
N ILE A 119 3.79 -12.79 9.19
CA ILE A 119 5.22 -12.91 8.83
C ILE A 119 5.42 -13.10 7.32
N ASN A 120 4.50 -13.79 6.66
CA ASN A 120 4.52 -14.00 5.21
C ASN A 120 4.35 -12.69 4.41
N LEU A 121 3.89 -11.62 5.06
CA LEU A 121 3.73 -10.29 4.46
C LEU A 121 4.99 -9.43 4.57
N VAL A 122 6.01 -9.89 5.32
CA VAL A 122 7.24 -9.14 5.58
C VAL A 122 8.22 -9.32 4.44
N ASN A 123 8.69 -8.21 3.87
CA ASN A 123 9.81 -8.24 2.95
C ASN A 123 11.13 -8.47 3.70
N LEU A 124 11.68 -9.69 3.58
CA LEU A 124 12.90 -10.11 4.25
C LEU A 124 14.14 -9.32 3.83
N SER A 125 14.18 -8.77 2.61
CA SER A 125 15.31 -7.96 2.13
C SER A 125 15.52 -6.67 2.94
N GLY A 126 14.49 -6.19 3.63
CA GLY A 126 14.54 -5.04 4.53
C GLY A 126 15.02 -5.35 5.95
N ILE A 127 15.19 -6.63 6.30
CA ILE A 127 15.57 -7.06 7.64
C ILE A 127 17.08 -6.94 7.81
N THR A 128 17.53 -6.10 8.76
CA THR A 128 18.95 -5.83 8.99
C THR A 128 19.34 -6.20 10.42
N LYS A 129 20.62 -6.57 10.61
CA LYS A 129 21.17 -6.92 11.95
C LYS A 129 20.94 -5.81 12.98
N ASN A 130 21.14 -4.55 12.59
CA ASN A 130 20.90 -3.39 13.45
C ASN A 130 19.40 -3.16 13.74
N GLY A 131 18.53 -3.45 12.78
CA GLY A 131 17.08 -3.45 13.00
C GLY A 131 16.66 -4.53 14.01
N LEU A 132 17.22 -5.74 13.90
CA LEU A 132 16.93 -6.85 14.82
C LEU A 132 17.42 -6.61 16.25
N ARG A 133 18.62 -6.02 16.42
CA ARG A 133 19.12 -5.61 17.74
C ARG A 133 18.16 -4.66 18.45
N ARG A 134 17.62 -3.67 17.73
CA ARG A 134 16.61 -2.74 18.26
C ARG A 134 15.28 -3.44 18.52
N ALA A 135 14.87 -4.34 17.63
CA ALA A 135 13.62 -5.09 17.76
C ALA A 135 13.56 -5.97 19.02
N LYS A 136 14.69 -6.56 19.42
CA LYS A 136 14.81 -7.43 20.60
C LYS A 136 14.24 -6.82 21.89
N HIS A 137 14.46 -5.52 22.09
CA HIS A 137 14.04 -4.81 23.31
C HIS A 137 12.81 -3.93 23.10
N ASN A 138 12.29 -3.84 21.87
CA ASN A 138 11.17 -2.95 21.55
C ASN A 138 9.84 -3.69 21.73
N LYS A 139 9.09 -3.30 22.77
CA LYS A 139 7.76 -3.84 23.08
C LYS A 139 6.59 -3.07 22.46
N ARG A 140 6.85 -2.03 21.65
CA ARG A 140 5.76 -1.28 21.02
C ARG A 140 4.97 -2.19 20.07
N PRO A 141 3.64 -2.04 19.97
CA PRO A 141 2.84 -2.74 18.98
C PRO A 141 3.28 -2.41 17.54
N ILE A 142 3.15 -3.37 16.63
CA ILE A 142 3.35 -3.12 15.19
C ILE A 142 2.14 -2.38 14.60
N ILE A 143 2.24 -1.88 13.36
CA ILE A 143 1.10 -1.26 12.66
C ILE A 143 0.72 -2.14 11.48
N VAL A 144 -0.53 -2.59 11.47
CA VAL A 144 -1.13 -3.40 10.41
C VAL A 144 -2.27 -2.60 9.78
N ALA A 145 -2.30 -2.54 8.45
CA ALA A 145 -3.42 -1.98 7.71
C ALA A 145 -4.23 -3.11 7.08
N GLU A 146 -5.55 -3.06 7.24
CA GLU A 146 -6.47 -3.92 6.50
C GLU A 146 -6.53 -3.49 5.03
N PHE A 147 -6.19 -4.41 4.13
CA PHE A 147 -6.13 -4.16 2.69
C PHE A 147 -7.00 -5.21 1.99
N PRO A 148 -8.30 -4.98 1.81
CA PRO A 148 -9.20 -6.05 1.36
C PRO A 148 -9.12 -6.33 -0.16
N TYR A 149 -8.00 -6.01 -0.81
CA TYR A 149 -7.85 -6.05 -2.27
C TYR A 149 -6.70 -6.97 -2.69
N LEU A 150 -6.75 -7.44 -3.94
CA LEU A 150 -5.66 -8.19 -4.61
C LEU A 150 -5.14 -9.39 -3.80
N ASN A 151 -6.04 -10.21 -3.25
CA ASN A 151 -5.75 -11.42 -2.46
C ASN A 151 -4.90 -11.22 -1.19
N GLN A 152 -4.64 -9.98 -0.78
CA GLN A 152 -3.77 -9.69 0.37
C GLN A 152 -4.51 -8.90 1.45
N ARG A 153 -5.19 -9.60 2.37
CA ARG A 153 -6.04 -9.00 3.42
C ARG A 153 -5.35 -7.97 4.33
N TYR A 154 -4.03 -8.07 4.55
CA TYR A 154 -3.30 -7.22 5.48
C TYR A 154 -1.98 -6.71 4.91
N LEU A 155 -1.53 -5.54 5.39
CA LEU A 155 -0.21 -4.97 5.15
C LEU A 155 0.48 -4.68 6.48
N VAL A 156 1.73 -5.11 6.66
CA VAL A 156 2.56 -4.74 7.82
C VAL A 156 3.29 -3.43 7.50
N VAL A 157 2.70 -2.32 7.94
CA VAL A 157 3.10 -0.97 7.54
C VAL A 157 4.22 -0.41 8.40
N ASP A 158 4.31 -0.83 9.67
CA ASP A 158 5.45 -0.55 10.55
C ASP A 158 5.73 -1.74 11.47
N GLY A 159 7.00 -1.96 11.79
CA GLY A 159 7.43 -3.00 12.73
C GLY A 159 7.89 -4.32 12.12
N ASN A 160 8.25 -4.35 10.84
CA ASN A 160 8.78 -5.54 10.15
C ASN A 160 9.89 -6.27 10.93
N HIS A 161 10.90 -5.56 11.47
CA HIS A 161 11.96 -6.19 12.29
C HIS A 161 11.43 -6.77 13.60
N ARG A 162 10.43 -6.14 14.22
CA ARG A 162 9.79 -6.65 15.45
C ARG A 162 9.02 -7.93 15.15
N LEU A 163 8.20 -7.92 14.11
CA LEU A 163 7.46 -9.10 13.67
C LEU A 163 8.39 -10.26 13.32
N TYR A 164 9.42 -10.01 12.52
CA TYR A 164 10.41 -11.04 12.16
C TYR A 164 11.14 -11.60 13.38
N TYR A 165 11.59 -10.75 14.30
CA TYR A 165 12.26 -11.20 15.52
C TYR A 165 11.34 -12.10 16.38
N ARG A 166 10.07 -11.71 16.52
CA ARG A 166 9.06 -12.45 17.30
C ARG A 166 8.75 -13.80 16.67
N ALA A 167 8.56 -13.84 15.35
CA ALA A 167 8.37 -15.08 14.59
C ALA A 167 9.56 -16.03 14.78
N LYS A 168 10.80 -15.53 14.65
CA LYS A 168 12.00 -16.35 14.83
C LYS A 168 12.21 -16.87 16.26
N ARG A 169 11.62 -16.23 17.26
CA ARG A 169 11.62 -16.70 18.65
C ARG A 169 10.51 -17.73 18.93
N GLY A 170 9.59 -17.96 17.98
CA GLY A 170 8.43 -18.84 18.16
C GLY A 170 7.24 -18.18 18.88
N ASP A 171 7.20 -16.85 18.98
CA ASP A 171 6.06 -16.15 19.57
C ASP A 171 4.83 -16.29 18.66
N ARG A 172 3.78 -16.98 19.14
CA ARG A 172 2.54 -17.21 18.36
C ARG A 172 1.72 -15.95 18.13
N LEU A 173 1.81 -14.98 19.03
CA LEU A 173 1.02 -13.75 19.00
C LEU A 173 1.91 -12.51 19.08
N ILE A 174 1.47 -11.44 18.41
CA ILE A 174 2.11 -10.12 18.47
C ILE A 174 1.07 -9.02 18.67
N ASP A 175 1.40 -8.04 19.51
CA ASP A 175 0.56 -6.85 19.67
C ASP A 175 0.66 -5.95 18.43
N CYS A 176 -0.48 -5.52 17.91
CA CYS A 176 -0.57 -4.62 16.76
C CYS A 176 -1.71 -3.60 16.90
N TYR A 177 -1.53 -2.45 16.27
CA TYR A 177 -2.65 -1.58 15.89
C TYR A 177 -3.16 -2.02 14.53
N LEU A 178 -4.41 -2.46 14.46
CA LEU A 178 -5.09 -2.76 13.20
C LEU A 178 -5.88 -1.53 12.75
N LEU A 179 -5.58 -1.04 11.55
CA LEU A 179 -6.23 0.13 10.96
C LEU A 179 -7.17 -0.30 9.84
N SER A 180 -8.40 0.21 9.88
CA SER A 180 -9.39 -0.01 8.83
C SER A 180 -9.01 0.73 7.53
N PRO A 181 -9.57 0.34 6.36
CA PRO A 181 -9.34 1.01 5.08
C PRO A 181 -9.49 2.53 5.15
N GLN A 182 -10.55 3.01 5.80
CA GLN A 182 -10.84 4.44 5.93
C GLN A 182 -9.83 5.16 6.82
N GLN A 183 -9.28 4.48 7.83
CA GLN A 183 -8.29 5.04 8.73
C GLN A 183 -6.93 5.16 8.04
N HIS A 184 -6.37 4.07 7.51
CA HIS A 184 -5.02 4.14 6.93
C HIS A 184 -4.97 4.86 5.57
N LYS A 185 -6.09 4.94 4.82
CA LYS A 185 -6.18 5.78 3.61
C LYS A 185 -5.84 7.25 3.89
N LYS A 186 -6.28 7.80 5.03
CA LYS A 186 -5.97 9.19 5.44
C LYS A 186 -4.48 9.44 5.64
N ALA A 187 -3.71 8.39 5.92
CA ALA A 187 -2.26 8.48 6.10
C ALA A 187 -1.45 8.37 4.81
N MET A 188 -2.09 8.15 3.66
CA MET A 188 -1.41 8.17 2.38
C MET A 188 -0.81 9.55 2.09
N VAL A 189 0.25 9.56 1.29
CA VAL A 189 1.09 10.75 1.12
C VAL A 189 0.36 11.85 0.34
N ASN A 190 -0.45 11.53 -0.67
CA ASN A 190 -1.14 12.54 -1.49
C ASN A 190 -2.52 12.03 -1.98
N ASP A 191 -3.20 12.86 -2.79
CA ASP A 191 -4.51 12.50 -3.38
C ASP A 191 -4.39 11.39 -4.43
N LEU A 192 -3.28 11.34 -5.19
CA LEU A 192 -3.05 10.29 -6.19
C LEU A 192 -3.07 8.88 -5.59
N PHE A 193 -2.32 8.63 -4.51
CA PHE A 193 -2.31 7.31 -3.86
C PHE A 193 -3.68 6.96 -3.25
N ARG A 194 -4.39 7.97 -2.73
CA ARG A 194 -5.75 7.78 -2.20
C ARG A 194 -6.73 7.41 -3.32
N TYR A 195 -6.62 8.06 -4.46
CA TYR A 195 -7.45 7.77 -5.62
C TYR A 195 -7.16 6.36 -6.17
N ILE A 196 -5.89 5.96 -6.34
CA ILE A 196 -5.54 4.59 -6.76
C ILE A 196 -6.07 3.55 -5.77
N PHE A 197 -6.04 3.85 -4.47
CA PHE A 197 -6.62 2.98 -3.44
C PHE A 197 -8.14 2.88 -3.55
N ASP A 198 -8.83 4.00 -3.78
CA ASP A 198 -10.28 4.02 -3.95
C ASP A 198 -10.71 3.30 -5.25
N LEU A 199 -9.92 3.41 -6.32
CA LEU A 199 -10.13 2.65 -7.55
C LEU A 199 -10.00 1.14 -7.33
N ASN A 200 -9.00 0.71 -6.55
CA ASN A 200 -8.89 -0.69 -6.13
C ASN A 200 -10.14 -1.16 -5.36
N ALA A 201 -10.68 -0.30 -4.51
CA ALA A 201 -11.89 -0.58 -3.75
C ALA A 201 -13.13 -0.71 -4.63
N GLU A 202 -13.31 0.23 -5.55
CA GLU A 202 -14.43 0.25 -6.48
C GLU A 202 -14.44 -1.01 -7.36
N LEU A 203 -13.29 -1.33 -7.96
CA LEU A 203 -13.17 -2.49 -8.83
C LEU A 203 -13.28 -3.82 -8.05
N GLY A 204 -12.74 -3.90 -6.83
CA GLY A 204 -12.91 -5.06 -5.96
C GLY A 204 -14.36 -5.28 -5.48
N ASN A 205 -15.11 -4.20 -5.23
CA ASN A 205 -16.51 -4.27 -4.79
C ASN A 205 -17.48 -4.73 -5.89
N VAL A 206 -17.17 -4.45 -7.16
CA VAL A 206 -17.95 -4.96 -8.29
C VAL A 206 -17.95 -6.49 -8.33
N LEU A 207 -16.92 -7.14 -7.79
CA LEU A 207 -16.86 -8.59 -7.70
C LEU A 207 -17.65 -9.18 -6.54
N HIS A 208 -17.58 -8.55 -5.36
CA HIS A 208 -18.24 -9.09 -4.16
C HIS A 208 -19.77 -9.06 -4.26
N ARG A 209 -20.34 -8.10 -5.00
CA ARG A 209 -21.79 -7.98 -5.22
C ARG A 209 -22.40 -9.03 -6.17
N LYS A 210 -21.60 -9.98 -6.69
CA LYS A 210 -22.06 -11.02 -7.61
C LYS A 210 -21.88 -12.45 -7.10
N ILE A 211 -21.35 -12.62 -5.89
CA ILE A 211 -21.14 -13.93 -5.24
C ILE A 211 -22.18 -14.16 -4.11
N LEU A 212 -23.09 -13.21 -3.89
CA LEU A 212 -24.29 -13.34 -3.06
C LEU A 212 -25.52 -13.20 -3.95
#